data_AF-A0A2V2SAG7-F1
#
_entry.id   AF-A0A2V2SAG7-F1
#
_cell.length_a   1.000
_cell.length_b   1.000
_cell.length_c   1.000
_cell.angle_alpha   90.00
_cell.angle_beta   90.00
_cell.angle_gamma   90.00
#
_symmetry.space_group_name_H-M   'P 1'
#
loop_
_entity.id
_entity.type
_entity.pdbx_description
1 polymer ?
#
loop_
_entity_poly.entity_id
_entity_poly.type
_entity_poly.pdbx_seq_one_letter_code
_entity_poly.pdbx_strand_id
1 'polypeptide(L)' 'MNAKNKLGWAPEEDPIVRMILDGEASSASEAEARYLDSHIEEIVELVNSPMPEEEFRAHPLIMMLFAHGSREWDESLA' A
#
# COMPACT_ATOMS: atom_id res chain seq x y z
N MET A 1 -0.69 -13.08 18.55
CA MET A 1 -0.14 -13.47 17.24
C MET A 1 -0.18 -12.23 16.38
N ASN A 2 0.97 -11.63 16.04
CA ASN A 2 1.04 -10.47 15.13
C ASN A 2 0.92 -10.96 13.70
N ALA A 3 -0.29 -10.92 13.15
CA ALA A 3 -0.53 -11.25 11.75
C ALA A 3 -0.16 -10.04 10.89
N LYS A 4 1.08 -9.99 10.41
CA LYS A 4 1.50 -8.99 9.43
C LYS A 4 0.81 -9.25 8.08
N ASN A 5 0.45 -8.20 7.35
CA ASN A 5 -0.09 -8.31 6.00
C ASN A 5 1.02 -8.77 5.01
N LYS A 6 0.66 -9.00 3.74
CA LYS A 6 1.63 -9.41 2.68
C LYS A 6 2.74 -8.36 2.41
N LEU A 7 2.60 -7.14 2.92
CA LEU A 7 3.57 -6.04 2.84
C LEU A 7 4.43 -5.92 4.11
N GLY A 8 4.22 -6.78 5.11
CA GLY A 8 5.02 -6.80 6.34
C GLY A 8 4.56 -5.84 7.44
N TRP A 9 3.47 -5.10 7.24
CA TRP A 9 2.88 -4.22 8.26
C TRP A 9 1.97 -5.00 9.20
N ALA A 10 2.03 -4.66 10.49
CA ALA A 10 0.99 -5.07 11.42
C ALA A 10 -0.34 -4.35 11.07
N PRO A 11 -1.52 -4.90 11.41
CA PRO A 11 -2.81 -4.26 11.11
C PRO A 11 -2.93 -2.83 11.64
N GLU A 12 -2.34 -2.56 12.81
CA GLU A 12 -2.28 -1.25 13.46
C GLU A 12 -1.28 -0.27 12.81
N GLU A 13 -0.37 -0.79 11.98
CA GLU A 13 0.63 -0.03 11.23
C GLU A 13 0.29 0.07 9.74
N ASP A 14 -0.77 -0.60 9.28
CA ASP A 14 -1.20 -0.59 7.89
C ASP A 14 -1.94 0.73 7.58
N PRO A 15 -1.37 1.64 6.77
CA PRO A 15 -1.99 2.92 6.45
C PRO A 15 -3.34 2.75 5.76
N ILE A 16 -3.54 1.66 5.02
CA ILE A 16 -4.81 1.38 4.32
C ILE A 16 -5.92 1.07 5.32
N VAL A 17 -5.61 0.25 6.33
CA VAL A 17 -6.55 -0.06 7.41
C VAL A 17 -6.89 1.20 8.19
N ARG A 18 -5.89 2.04 8.49
CA ARG A 18 -6.11 3.28 9.23
C ARG A 18 -7.01 4.25 8.46
N MET A 19 -6.79 4.46 7.17
CA MET A 19 -7.63 5.32 6.33
C MET A 19 -9.09 4.87 6.30
N ILE A 20 -9.36 3.56 6.30
CA ILE A 20 -10.72 3.02 6.36
C ILE A 20 -11.34 3.27 7.74
N LEU A 21 -10.60 3.00 8.82
CA LEU A 21 -11.08 3.18 10.19
C LEU A 21 -11.36 4.67 10.52
N ASP A 22 -10.56 5.57 9.95
CA ASP A 22 -10.71 7.02 10.10
C ASP A 22 -11.81 7.59 9.18
N GLY A 23 -12.39 6.76 8.31
CA GLY A 23 -13.44 7.17 7.37
C GLY A 23 -12.92 8.02 6.20
N GLU A 24 -11.61 8.05 5.98
CA GLU A 24 -10.98 8.75 4.86
C GLU A 24 -11.21 8.03 3.53
N ALA A 25 -11.51 6.73 3.56
CA ALA A 25 -11.85 5.92 2.40
C ALA A 25 -12.97 4.93 2.73
N SER A 26 -13.81 4.64 1.74
CA SER A 26 -14.94 3.72 1.86
C SER A 26 -14.58 2.28 1.52
N SER A 27 -13.43 2.05 0.89
CA SER A 27 -12.92 0.72 0.54
C SER A 27 -11.39 0.66 0.57
N ALA A 28 -10.87 -0.56 0.55
CA ALA A 28 -9.45 -0.85 0.36
C ALA A 28 -8.86 -0.18 -0.87
N SER A 29 -9.56 -0.34 -1.98
CA SER A 29 -9.14 0.08 -3.30
C SER A 29 -9.05 1.61 -3.35
N GLU A 30 -10.04 2.28 -2.77
CA GLU A 30 -10.02 3.73 -2.60
C GLU A 30 -8.89 4.20 -1.67
N ALA A 31 -8.69 3.54 -0.54
CA ALA A 31 -7.63 3.87 0.41
C ALA A 31 -6.23 3.70 -0.23
N GLU A 32 -6.00 2.61 -0.97
CA GLU A 32 -4.74 2.37 -1.67
C GLU A 32 -4.50 3.40 -2.76
N ALA A 33 -5.51 3.71 -3.57
CA ALA A 33 -5.38 4.72 -4.62
C ALA A 33 -5.00 6.08 -4.02
N ARG A 34 -5.67 6.50 -2.95
CA ARG A 34 -5.37 7.75 -2.23
C ARG A 34 -3.98 7.73 -1.57
N TYR A 35 -3.59 6.60 -0.99
CA TYR A 35 -2.29 6.46 -0.35
C TYR A 35 -1.16 6.55 -1.39
N LEU A 36 -1.29 5.84 -2.52
CA LEU A 36 -0.33 5.90 -3.62
C LEU A 36 -0.28 7.30 -4.27
N ASP A 37 -1.42 7.95 -4.47
CA ASP A 37 -1.49 9.30 -5.03
C ASP A 37 -0.81 10.34 -4.12
N SER A 38 -1.02 10.24 -2.80
CA SER A 38 -0.36 11.12 -1.83
C SER A 38 1.15 10.90 -1.69
N HIS A 39 1.69 9.77 -2.17
CA HIS A 39 3.11 9.44 -2.14
C HIS A 39 3.73 9.36 -3.54
N ILE A 40 3.09 9.94 -4.56
CA ILE A 40 3.56 9.85 -5.95
C ILE A 40 4.96 10.45 -6.14
N GLU A 41 5.27 11.54 -5.43
CA GLU A 41 6.59 12.19 -5.49
C GLU A 41 7.68 11.25 -4.94
N GLU A 42 7.43 10.59 -3.81
CA GLU A 42 8.35 9.61 -3.21
C GLU A 42 8.56 8.40 -4.13
N ILE A 43 7.49 7.91 -4.78
CA ILE A 43 7.59 6.84 -5.77
C ILE A 43 8.50 7.25 -6.93
N VAL A 44 8.36 8.48 -7.43
CA VAL A 44 9.22 9.02 -8.50
C VAL A 44 10.67 9.16 -8.04
N GLU A 45 10.91 9.60 -6.80
CA GLU A 45 12.25 9.67 -6.23
C GLU A 45 12.89 8.28 -6.12
N LEU A 46 12.15 7.28 -5.64
CA LEU A 46 12.62 5.90 -5.55
C LEU A 46 13.00 5.33 -6.92
N VAL A 47 12.19 5.58 -7.96
CA VAL A 47 12.47 5.15 -9.34
C VAL A 47 13.74 5.78 -9.90
N ASN A 48 14.02 7.04 -9.55
CA ASN A 48 15.22 7.74 -10.02
C ASN A 48 16.44 7.54 -9.12
N SER A 49 16.28 6.87 -7.98
CA SER A 49 17.36 6.62 -7.03
C SER A 49 18.36 5.58 -7.58
N PRO A 50 19.62 5.61 -7.13
CA PRO A 50 20.60 4.57 -7.47
C PRO A 50 20.39 3.27 -6.67
N MET A 51 19.19 3.05 -6.13
CA MET A 51 18.87 1.89 -5.30
C MET A 51 18.95 0.59 -6.12
N PRO A 52 19.54 -0.50 -5.56
CA PRO A 52 19.52 -1.80 -6.20
C PRO A 52 18.08 -2.32 -6.44
N GLU A 53 17.85 -3.02 -7.54
CA GLU A 53 16.51 -3.50 -7.92
C GLU A 53 15.84 -4.36 -6.84
N GLU A 54 16.60 -5.22 -6.15
CA GLU A 54 16.07 -6.07 -5.08
C GLU A 54 15.52 -5.25 -3.91
N GLU A 55 16.24 -4.19 -3.54
CA GLU A 55 15.83 -3.26 -2.47
C GLU A 55 14.64 -2.41 -2.92
N PHE A 56 14.66 -1.93 -4.17
CA PHE A 56 13.54 -1.18 -4.76
C PHE A 56 12.25 -2.01 -4.77
N ARG A 57 12.32 -3.28 -5.21
CA ARG A 57 11.16 -4.17 -5.24
C ARG A 57 10.66 -4.58 -3.85
N ALA A 58 11.53 -4.55 -2.84
CA ALA A 58 11.17 -4.81 -1.45
C ALA A 58 10.59 -3.57 -0.74
N HIS A 59 10.64 -2.39 -1.37
CA HIS A 59 10.12 -1.17 -0.76
C HIS A 59 8.58 -1.23 -0.62
N PRO A 60 7.99 -0.95 0.57
CA PRO A 60 6.55 -1.13 0.79
C PRO A 60 5.64 -0.35 -0.17
N LEU A 61 6.01 0.88 -0.54
CA LEU A 61 5.27 1.67 -1.54
C LEU A 61 5.30 1.02 -2.93
N ILE A 62 6.45 0.46 -3.32
CA ILE A 62 6.63 -0.19 -4.62
C ILE A 62 5.90 -1.53 -4.66
N MET A 63 5.98 -2.29 -3.57
CA MET A 63 5.20 -3.52 -3.41
C MET A 63 3.69 -3.24 -3.47
N MET A 64 3.22 -2.16 -2.82
CA MET A 64 1.82 -1.75 -2.90
C MET A 64 1.43 -1.31 -4.31
N LEU A 65 2.26 -0.50 -4.97
CA LEU A 65 2.03 -0.07 -6.35
C LEU A 65 1.88 -1.27 -7.30
N PHE A 66 2.72 -2.29 -7.15
CA PHE A 66 2.61 -3.53 -7.95
C PHE A 66 1.43 -4.41 -7.54
N ALA A 67 0.99 -4.35 -6.28
CA ALA A 67 -0.17 -5.08 -5.78
C ALA A 67 -1.50 -4.34 -6.05
N HIS A 68 -1.46 -3.06 -6.41
CA HIS A 68 -2.64 -2.23 -6.58
C HIS A 68 -3.59 -2.82 -7.65
N GLY A 69 -4.86 -2.95 -7.30
CA GLY A 69 -5.87 -3.60 -8.16
C GLY A 69 -5.85 -5.13 -8.17
N SER A 70 -4.99 -5.80 -7.37
CA SER A 70 -4.92 -7.28 -7.26
C SER A 70 -5.46 -7.84 -5.93
N ARG A 71 -6.03 -6.98 -5.07
CA ARG A 71 -6.51 -7.39 -3.75
C ARG A 71 -7.92 -8.00 -3.82
N GLU A 72 -8.01 -9.32 -3.64
CA GLU A 72 -9.22 -10.15 -3.75
C GLU A 72 -10.37 -9.84 -2.76
N TRP A 73 -10.17 -9.00 -1.74
CA TRP A 73 -11.23 -8.66 -0.77
C TRP A 73 -12.17 -7.55 -1.25
N ASP A 74 -11.86 -6.88 -2.36
CA ASP A 74 -12.76 -5.93 -3.03
C ASP A 74 -14.06 -6.64 -3.52
N GLU A 75 -14.02 -7.97 -3.70
CA GLU A 75 -15.20 -8.77 -4.03
C GLU A 75 -16.02 -9.22 -2.80
N SER A 76 -15.48 -9.16 -1.58
CA SER A 76 -16.20 -9.66 -0.39
C SER A 76 -17.05 -8.60 0.32
N LEU A 77 -16.95 -7.34 -0.10
CA LEU A 77 -17.68 -6.20 0.47
C LEU A 77 -18.66 -5.55 -0.52
N ALA A 78 -18.76 -6.09 -1.75
CA ALA A 78 -19.70 -5.68 -2.79
C ALA A 78 -21.01 -6.50 -2.75
#